data_AF-A0A832V6R7-F1
#
_entry.id   AF-A0A832V6R7-F1
#
_cell.length_a   1.000
_cell.length_b   1.000
_cell.length_c   1.000
_cell.angle_alpha   90.00
_cell.angle_beta   90.00
_cell.angle_gamma   90.00
#
_symmetry.space_group_name_H-M   'P 1'
#
loop_
_entity.id
_entity.type
_entity.pdbx_description
1 polymer ?
#
loop_
_entity_poly.entity_id
_entity_poly.type
_entity_poly.pdbx_seq_one_letter_code
_entity_poly.pdbx_strand_id
1 'polypeptide(L)'
;MVVVSGSNSGALAQDLAEELGWDHHSLEARRFPDSEGYIRIPESAIEAVRSEPVVLVSNTFPDSGIVETLLLLEALRDVRAGNLENLKGIGPQQMDPVGPGVFVAIPYFGYSRQDKRFRPGEAISAKSIGRLLSAHCDGIIVFDLHAPVALEDMPVPVAFTSAMPEIATHLQNTVHPDFILSPDKGAIERASAVAQAIGLPFSYLEKTRIDAHTIIHKAK
;
A
#
# COMPACT_ATOMS: atom_id res chain seq x y z
N MET A 1 -14.90 8.41 -9.92
CA MET A 1 -14.45 7.42 -8.93
C MET A 1 -13.98 8.15 -7.69
N VAL A 2 -13.90 7.45 -6.55
CA VAL A 2 -13.65 8.09 -5.25
C VAL A 2 -12.35 7.56 -4.64
N VAL A 3 -11.50 8.46 -4.16
CA VAL A 3 -10.34 8.15 -3.31
C VAL A 3 -10.67 8.50 -1.87
N VAL A 4 -10.36 7.59 -0.95
CA VAL A 4 -10.51 7.83 0.49
C VAL A 4 -9.21 7.56 1.24
N SER A 5 -9.05 8.21 2.38
CA SER A 5 -7.88 7.98 3.23
C SER A 5 -8.21 8.11 4.72
N GLY A 6 -7.53 7.31 5.54
CA GLY A 6 -7.45 7.51 6.97
C GLY A 6 -6.36 8.51 7.37
N SER A 7 -5.72 8.26 8.51
CA SER A 7 -4.75 9.20 9.10
C SER A 7 -3.34 9.08 8.51
N ASN A 8 -3.00 7.94 7.91
CA ASN A 8 -1.61 7.58 7.61
C ASN A 8 -1.15 7.81 6.15
N SER A 9 -2.05 8.30 5.28
CA SER A 9 -1.77 8.47 3.83
C SER A 9 -2.51 9.65 3.18
N GLY A 10 -2.99 10.62 3.96
CA GLY A 10 -3.87 11.68 3.48
C GLY A 10 -3.32 12.49 2.31
N ALA A 11 -2.07 12.96 2.40
CA ALA A 11 -1.45 13.77 1.34
C ALA A 11 -1.37 12.99 0.01
N LEU A 12 -0.84 11.77 0.04
CA LEU A 12 -0.72 10.95 -1.17
C LEU A 12 -2.08 10.56 -1.76
N ALA A 13 -3.09 10.36 -0.91
CA ALA A 13 -4.45 10.08 -1.37
C ALA A 13 -5.06 11.28 -2.10
N GLN A 14 -4.81 12.48 -1.59
CA GLN A 14 -5.24 13.71 -2.25
C GLN A 14 -4.52 13.90 -3.59
N ASP A 15 -3.18 13.76 -3.61
CA ASP A 15 -2.39 13.86 -4.85
C ASP A 15 -2.86 12.85 -5.90
N LEU A 16 -3.17 11.61 -5.49
CA LEU A 16 -3.69 10.57 -6.37
C LEU A 16 -5.06 10.94 -6.94
N ALA A 17 -5.95 11.49 -6.12
CA ALA A 17 -7.28 11.90 -6.56
C ALA A 17 -7.18 13.05 -7.57
N GLU A 18 -6.33 14.04 -7.31
CA GLU A 18 -6.08 15.17 -8.20
C GLU A 18 -5.53 14.72 -9.56
N GLU A 19 -4.54 13.82 -9.57
CA GLU A 19 -3.94 13.30 -10.80
C GLU A 19 -4.94 12.47 -11.65
N LEU A 20 -5.86 11.76 -11.00
CA LEU A 20 -6.88 10.95 -11.68
C LEU A 20 -8.16 11.72 -12.03
N GLY A 21 -8.30 12.97 -11.58
CA GLY A 21 -9.54 13.74 -11.70
C GLY A 21 -10.70 13.13 -10.90
N TRP A 22 -10.41 12.56 -9.73
CA TRP A 22 -11.35 11.89 -8.83
C TRP A 22 -11.60 12.74 -7.57
N ASP A 23 -12.70 12.44 -6.87
CA ASP A 23 -13.01 13.10 -5.61
C ASP A 23 -12.26 12.45 -4.45
N HIS A 24 -11.66 13.27 -3.59
CA HIS A 24 -11.03 12.82 -2.34
C HIS A 24 -11.95 13.07 -1.14
N HIS A 25 -12.08 12.05 -0.28
CA HIS A 25 -12.73 12.19 1.02
C HIS A 25 -11.84 11.66 2.15
N SER A 26 -11.53 12.54 3.11
CA SER A 26 -10.89 12.12 4.36
C SER A 26 -11.90 11.40 5.26
N LEU A 27 -11.53 10.22 5.73
CA LEU A 27 -12.28 9.45 6.70
C LEU A 27 -11.83 9.82 8.12
N GLU A 28 -12.67 9.56 9.12
CA GLU A 28 -12.29 9.76 10.51
C GLU A 28 -11.45 8.56 10.97
N ALA A 29 -10.16 8.77 11.16
CA ALA A 29 -9.25 7.81 11.77
C ALA A 29 -8.46 8.51 12.88
N ARG A 30 -8.67 8.09 14.13
CA ARG A 30 -7.96 8.66 15.30
C ARG A 30 -7.70 7.58 16.34
N ARG A 31 -7.00 7.95 17.40
CA ARG A 31 -6.71 7.06 18.53
C ARG A 31 -7.56 7.43 19.74
N PHE A 32 -7.98 6.42 20.50
CA PHE A 32 -8.46 6.58 21.86
C PHE A 32 -7.30 6.86 22.82
N PRO A 33 -7.57 7.32 24.06
CA PRO A 33 -6.53 7.61 25.04
C PRO A 33 -5.62 6.41 25.39
N ASP A 34 -6.09 5.18 25.18
CA ASP A 34 -5.37 3.93 25.39
C ASP A 34 -4.67 3.40 24.12
N SER A 35 -4.64 4.21 23.05
CA SER A 35 -4.06 3.92 21.71
C SER A 35 -4.86 2.99 20.79
N GLU A 36 -6.05 2.54 21.19
CA GLU A 36 -6.93 1.80 20.29
C GLU A 36 -7.38 2.68 19.11
N GLY A 37 -7.59 2.07 17.94
CA GLY A 37 -8.03 2.76 16.74
C GLY A 37 -9.53 3.06 16.76
N TYR A 38 -9.91 4.27 16.42
CA TYR A 38 -11.28 4.66 16.12
C TYR A 38 -11.40 4.99 14.64
N ILE A 39 -12.35 4.35 13.95
CA ILE A 39 -12.68 4.59 12.55
C ILE A 39 -14.15 4.99 12.42
N ARG A 40 -14.43 5.95 11.53
CA ARG A 40 -15.78 6.27 11.07
C ARG A 40 -15.76 6.80 9.63
N ILE A 41 -16.74 6.39 8.84
CA ILE A 41 -17.06 7.02 7.56
C ILE A 41 -17.98 8.23 7.85
N PRO A 42 -17.56 9.47 7.54
CA PRO A 42 -18.40 10.65 7.75
C PRO A 42 -19.68 10.60 6.92
N GLU A 43 -20.76 11.22 7.42
CA GLU A 43 -22.05 11.26 6.69
C GLU A 43 -21.91 11.87 5.29
N SER A 44 -21.05 12.89 5.14
CA SER A 44 -20.74 13.53 3.87
C SER A 44 -20.02 12.63 2.85
N ALA A 45 -19.46 11.50 3.28
CA ALA A 45 -18.76 10.55 2.42
C ALA A 45 -19.61 9.30 2.08
N ILE A 46 -20.75 9.08 2.75
CA ILE A 46 -21.57 7.88 2.56
C ILE A 46 -22.01 7.70 1.11
N GLU A 47 -22.53 8.75 0.49
CA GLU A 47 -23.01 8.69 -0.90
C GLU A 47 -21.86 8.43 -1.88
N ALA A 48 -20.72 9.09 -1.67
CA ALA A 48 -19.52 8.88 -2.48
C ALA A 48 -19.02 7.43 -2.40
N VAL A 49 -18.94 6.86 -1.19
CA VAL A 49 -18.53 5.46 -0.95
C VAL A 49 -19.49 4.46 -1.58
N ARG A 50 -20.76 4.81 -1.80
CA ARG A 50 -21.80 3.91 -2.32
C ARG A 50 -22.02 4.02 -3.83
N SER A 51 -21.86 5.21 -4.41
CA SER A 51 -22.18 5.49 -5.81
C SER A 51 -21.20 4.89 -6.81
N GLU A 52 -19.91 4.81 -6.46
CA GLU A 52 -18.85 4.31 -7.33
C GLU A 52 -17.93 3.34 -6.57
N PRO A 53 -17.08 2.56 -7.26
CA PRO A 53 -15.98 1.88 -6.60
C PRO A 53 -15.05 2.88 -5.90
N VAL A 54 -14.61 2.51 -4.70
CA VAL A 54 -13.78 3.33 -3.82
C VAL A 54 -12.37 2.76 -3.73
N VAL A 55 -11.37 3.63 -3.81
CA VAL A 55 -9.96 3.30 -3.56
C VAL A 55 -9.54 3.90 -2.22
N LEU A 56 -9.31 3.03 -1.23
CA LEU A 56 -8.68 3.40 0.03
C LEU A 56 -7.17 3.48 -0.16
N VAL A 57 -6.57 4.65 0.05
CA VAL A 57 -5.11 4.78 0.14
C VAL A 57 -4.72 4.69 1.61
N SER A 58 -3.97 3.65 1.97
CA SER A 58 -3.55 3.41 3.35
C SER A 58 -2.25 2.61 3.44
N ASN A 59 -1.38 3.00 4.35
CA ASN A 59 -0.14 2.28 4.66
C ASN A 59 -0.37 1.17 5.69
N THR A 60 0.40 0.08 5.59
CA THR A 60 0.34 -1.06 6.52
C THR A 60 1.55 -1.11 7.46
N PHE A 61 2.09 0.06 7.79
CA PHE A 61 3.16 0.25 8.77
C PHE A 61 2.91 1.51 9.61
N PRO A 62 3.23 1.49 10.92
CA PRO A 62 3.60 0.32 11.71
C PRO A 62 2.37 -0.59 11.96
N ASP A 63 2.43 -1.51 12.92
CA ASP A 63 1.34 -2.45 13.25
C ASP A 63 -0.02 -1.74 13.43
N SER A 64 0.02 -0.53 14.00
CA SER A 64 -1.17 0.31 14.16
C SER A 64 -1.82 0.72 12.83
N GLY A 65 -1.03 0.84 11.75
CA GLY A 65 -1.49 1.09 10.38
C GLY A 65 -2.16 -0.13 9.74
N ILE A 66 -1.76 -1.35 10.11
CA ILE A 66 -2.48 -2.57 9.70
C ILE A 66 -3.88 -2.58 10.31
N VAL A 67 -3.97 -2.36 11.62
CA VAL A 67 -5.26 -2.32 12.33
C VAL A 67 -6.15 -1.22 11.76
N GLU A 68 -5.60 -0.03 11.55
CA GLU A 68 -6.34 1.09 10.94
C GLU A 68 -6.86 0.74 9.54
N THR A 69 -6.01 0.16 8.68
CA THR A 69 -6.41 -0.24 7.33
C THR A 69 -7.52 -1.29 7.35
N LEU A 70 -7.43 -2.31 8.21
CA LEU A 70 -8.46 -3.34 8.35
C LEU A 70 -9.80 -2.76 8.80
N LEU A 71 -9.78 -1.87 9.80
CA LEU A 71 -11.00 -1.21 10.29
C LEU A 71 -11.61 -0.27 9.25
N LEU A 72 -10.80 0.44 8.48
CA LEU A 72 -11.27 1.27 7.36
C LEU A 72 -11.92 0.42 6.27
N LEU A 73 -11.29 -0.69 5.89
CA LEU A 73 -11.84 -1.63 4.90
C LEU A 73 -13.18 -2.19 5.36
N GLU A 74 -13.29 -2.59 6.63
CA GLU A 74 -14.55 -3.08 7.18
C GLU A 74 -15.64 -2.01 7.17
N ALA A 75 -15.32 -0.80 7.65
CA ALA A 75 -16.28 0.32 7.66
C ALA A 75 -16.76 0.70 6.25
N LEU A 76 -15.88 0.66 5.24
CA LEU A 76 -16.25 0.88 3.84
C LEU A 76 -17.18 -0.23 3.32
N ARG A 77 -16.91 -1.49 3.66
CA ARG A 77 -17.77 -2.63 3.30
C ARG A 77 -19.14 -2.53 3.95
N ASP A 78 -19.22 -2.16 5.22
CA ASP A 78 -20.50 -1.98 5.93
C ASP A 78 -21.33 -0.88 5.28
N VAL A 79 -20.75 0.27 4.96
CA VAL A 79 -21.44 1.35 4.25
C VAL A 79 -21.96 0.90 2.87
N ARG A 80 -21.18 0.11 2.12
CA ARG A 80 -21.62 -0.44 0.81
C ARG A 80 -22.67 -1.55 0.94
N ALA A 81 -22.57 -2.38 1.97
CA ALA A 81 -23.59 -3.37 2.31
C ALA A 81 -24.89 -2.72 2.83
N GLY A 82 -24.81 -1.44 3.20
CA GLY A 82 -25.93 -0.68 3.73
C GLY A 82 -26.14 -0.87 5.22
N ASN A 83 -25.15 -1.37 5.96
CA ASN A 83 -25.19 -1.55 7.41
C ASN A 83 -24.65 -0.28 8.09
N LEU A 84 -25.52 0.64 8.49
CA LEU A 84 -25.14 1.94 9.11
C LEU A 84 -25.75 2.12 10.52
N GLU A 85 -26.24 1.02 11.08
CA GLU A 85 -26.90 1.00 12.38
C GLU A 85 -25.99 1.61 13.45
N ASN A 86 -26.54 2.55 14.21
CA ASN A 86 -25.84 3.15 15.33
C ASN A 86 -26.79 3.36 16.50
N LEU A 87 -26.25 3.27 17.71
CA LEU A 87 -27.02 3.33 18.95
C LEU A 87 -27.87 4.61 19.08
N LYS A 88 -27.46 5.70 18.43
CA LYS A 88 -28.14 6.99 18.50
C LYS A 88 -29.25 7.16 17.45
N GLY A 89 -29.39 6.23 16.51
CA GLY A 89 -30.36 6.33 15.41
C GLY A 89 -30.13 7.55 14.51
N ILE A 90 -28.88 8.03 14.40
CA ILE A 90 -28.53 9.20 13.58
C ILE A 90 -28.28 8.75 12.14
N GLY A 91 -28.91 9.42 11.17
CA GLY A 91 -28.75 9.10 9.76
C GLY A 91 -29.45 7.79 9.36
N PRO A 92 -29.25 7.32 8.12
CA PRO A 92 -29.79 6.02 7.68
C PRO A 92 -29.21 4.90 8.54
N GLN A 93 -30.05 3.95 8.95
CA GLN A 93 -29.64 2.78 9.74
C GLN A 93 -29.38 1.57 8.84
N GLN A 94 -30.24 1.39 7.85
CA GLN A 94 -30.08 0.39 6.80
C GLN A 94 -30.29 1.04 5.44
N MET A 95 -29.58 0.56 4.43
CA MET A 95 -29.77 0.90 3.03
C MET A 95 -29.67 -0.36 2.17
N ASP A 96 -30.10 -0.29 0.92
CA ASP A 96 -29.92 -1.39 -0.02
C ASP A 96 -28.41 -1.60 -0.32
N PRO A 97 -27.93 -2.84 -0.46
CA PRO A 97 -26.54 -3.10 -0.81
C PRO A 97 -26.24 -2.63 -2.24
N VAL A 98 -25.09 -1.99 -2.45
CA VAL A 98 -24.64 -1.51 -3.77
C VAL A 98 -23.58 -2.42 -4.42
N GLY A 99 -23.33 -3.59 -3.82
CA GLY A 99 -22.40 -4.59 -4.33
C GLY A 99 -20.92 -4.31 -4.02
N PRO A 100 -20.00 -5.10 -4.62
CA PRO A 100 -18.56 -4.96 -4.42
C PRO A 100 -18.05 -3.62 -4.96
N GLY A 101 -16.82 -3.26 -4.63
CA GLY A 101 -16.16 -2.06 -5.12
C GLY A 101 -15.24 -1.40 -4.10
N VAL A 102 -14.67 -2.14 -3.15
CA VAL A 102 -13.68 -1.62 -2.19
C VAL A 102 -12.30 -2.08 -2.62
N PHE A 103 -11.44 -1.17 -3.05
CA PHE A 103 -10.05 -1.45 -3.39
C PHE A 103 -9.12 -0.77 -2.39
N VAL A 104 -7.96 -1.35 -2.14
CA VAL A 104 -6.92 -0.72 -1.31
C VAL A 104 -5.65 -0.50 -2.11
N ALA A 105 -5.19 0.74 -2.15
CA ALA A 105 -3.87 1.11 -2.62
C ALA A 105 -2.94 1.30 -1.42
N ILE A 106 -1.82 0.58 -1.41
CA ILE A 106 -0.87 0.51 -0.31
C ILE A 106 0.47 1.09 -0.77
N PRO A 107 0.73 2.38 -0.48
CA PRO A 107 1.99 3.03 -0.86
C PRO A 107 3.21 2.38 -0.22
N TYR A 108 3.07 1.95 1.03
CA TYR A 108 4.11 1.21 1.74
C TYR A 108 3.52 0.00 2.46
N PHE A 109 3.87 -1.18 1.93
CA PHE A 109 3.45 -2.46 2.50
C PHE A 109 4.43 -2.93 3.58
N GLY A 110 4.00 -2.85 4.84
CA GLY A 110 4.75 -3.34 6.00
C GLY A 110 4.99 -4.85 5.92
N TYR A 111 6.00 -5.34 6.64
CA TYR A 111 6.39 -6.77 6.66
C TYR A 111 6.86 -7.37 5.32
N SER A 112 7.00 -6.56 4.27
CA SER A 112 7.46 -6.97 2.93
C SER A 112 8.84 -7.64 2.92
N ARG A 113 9.66 -7.43 3.95
CA ARG A 113 10.96 -8.11 4.14
C ARG A 113 10.86 -9.56 4.64
N GLN A 114 9.71 -9.96 5.18
CA GLN A 114 9.43 -11.33 5.59
C GLN A 114 8.49 -11.98 4.56
N ASP A 115 8.96 -12.01 3.31
CA ASP A 115 8.31 -12.52 2.11
C ASP A 115 8.42 -14.04 1.92
N LYS A 116 9.31 -14.67 2.69
CA LYS A 116 9.56 -16.12 2.70
C LYS A 116 10.03 -16.57 4.07
N ARG A 117 10.14 -17.89 4.27
CA ARG A 117 10.76 -18.48 5.45
C ARG A 117 12.27 -18.59 5.22
N PHE A 118 13.06 -18.01 6.10
CA PHE A 118 14.50 -18.20 6.15
C PHE A 118 14.87 -19.35 7.09
N ARG A 119 14.02 -19.64 8.08
CA ARG A 119 14.18 -20.76 9.01
C ARG A 119 12.87 -21.56 9.15
N PRO A 120 12.96 -22.86 9.51
CA PRO A 120 11.79 -23.66 9.84
C PRO A 120 10.94 -23.01 10.95
N GLY A 121 9.62 -23.00 10.76
CA GLY A 121 8.67 -22.44 11.72
C GLY A 121 8.36 -20.95 11.57
N GLU A 122 9.06 -20.22 10.70
CA GLU A 122 8.80 -18.79 10.50
C GLU A 122 7.46 -18.53 9.78
N ALA A 123 6.84 -17.40 10.10
CA ALA A 123 5.73 -16.87 9.33
C ALA A 123 6.23 -16.27 8.01
N ILE A 124 5.40 -16.36 6.97
CA ILE A 124 5.52 -15.51 5.79
C ILE A 124 4.62 -14.31 6.06
N SER A 125 5.11 -13.34 6.84
CA SER A 125 4.28 -12.27 7.38
C SER A 125 3.60 -11.45 6.28
N ALA A 126 4.30 -11.15 5.18
CA ALA A 126 3.71 -10.44 4.05
C ALA A 126 2.46 -11.17 3.49
N LYS A 127 2.55 -12.49 3.31
CA LYS A 127 1.44 -13.33 2.84
C LYS A 127 0.29 -13.37 3.84
N SER A 128 0.59 -13.42 5.14
CA SER A 128 -0.44 -13.39 6.20
C SER A 128 -1.19 -12.06 6.24
N ILE A 129 -0.48 -10.93 6.19
CA ILE A 129 -1.09 -9.60 6.15
C ILE A 129 -1.92 -9.41 4.87
N GLY A 130 -1.37 -9.81 3.71
CA GLY A 130 -2.11 -9.76 2.44
C GLY A 130 -3.42 -10.54 2.49
N ARG A 131 -3.42 -11.74 3.11
CA ARG A 131 -4.63 -12.55 3.29
C ARG A 131 -5.67 -11.87 4.17
N LEU A 132 -5.25 -11.25 5.27
CA LEU A 132 -6.16 -10.50 6.13
C LEU A 132 -6.82 -9.36 5.35
N LEU A 133 -6.04 -8.57 4.61
CA LEU A 133 -6.58 -7.46 3.81
C LEU A 133 -7.53 -7.95 2.71
N SER A 134 -7.17 -9.04 2.01
CA SER A 134 -7.99 -9.61 0.93
C SER A 134 -9.37 -10.11 1.37
N ALA A 135 -9.57 -10.35 2.67
CA ALA A 135 -10.88 -10.74 3.20
C ALA A 135 -11.86 -9.56 3.30
N HIS A 136 -11.35 -8.31 3.23
CA HIS A 136 -12.12 -7.08 3.44
C HIS A 136 -12.04 -6.11 2.24
N CYS A 137 -11.54 -6.54 1.09
CA CYS A 137 -11.53 -5.75 -0.13
C CYS A 137 -11.74 -6.62 -1.36
N ASP A 138 -12.00 -6.01 -2.50
CA ASP A 138 -12.21 -6.64 -3.80
C ASP A 138 -10.94 -6.61 -4.68
N GLY A 139 -9.89 -5.91 -4.23
CA GLY A 139 -8.59 -5.89 -4.89
C GLY A 139 -7.56 -5.03 -4.14
N ILE A 140 -6.29 -5.33 -4.39
CA ILE A 140 -5.15 -4.71 -3.71
C ILE A 140 -4.21 -4.13 -4.77
N ILE A 141 -3.74 -2.91 -4.57
CA ILE A 141 -2.68 -2.27 -5.33
C ILE A 141 -1.51 -2.02 -4.38
N VAL A 142 -0.31 -2.47 -4.73
CA VAL A 142 0.89 -2.28 -3.90
C VAL A 142 1.96 -1.56 -4.69
N PHE A 143 2.56 -0.55 -4.07
CA PHE A 143 3.64 0.23 -4.64
C PHE A 143 5.00 -0.33 -4.18
N ASP A 144 5.89 -0.61 -5.15
CA ASP A 144 7.27 -1.07 -4.98
C ASP A 144 7.45 -2.18 -3.91
N LEU A 145 6.64 -3.24 -4.00
CA LEU A 145 6.74 -4.36 -3.08
C LEU A 145 8.10 -5.06 -3.21
N HIS A 146 8.72 -5.37 -2.06
CA HIS A 146 10.02 -6.03 -1.99
C HIS A 146 10.11 -7.34 -2.79
N ALA A 147 9.05 -8.16 -2.76
CA ALA A 147 8.98 -9.41 -3.51
C ALA A 147 7.52 -9.72 -3.88
N PRO A 148 7.09 -9.44 -5.13
CA PRO A 148 5.70 -9.67 -5.60
C PRO A 148 5.16 -11.07 -5.34
N VAL A 149 6.01 -12.09 -5.45
CA VAL A 149 5.70 -13.51 -5.19
C VAL A 149 5.01 -13.75 -3.84
N ALA A 150 5.26 -12.90 -2.83
CA ALA A 150 4.60 -13.03 -1.53
C ALA A 150 3.07 -12.87 -1.60
N LEU A 151 2.56 -12.15 -2.60
CA LEU A 151 1.14 -11.79 -2.77
C LEU A 151 0.50 -12.35 -4.05
N GLU A 152 1.18 -13.20 -4.83
CA GLU A 152 0.62 -13.74 -6.09
C GLU A 152 -0.60 -14.66 -5.89
N ASP A 153 -0.67 -15.39 -4.78
CA ASP A 153 -1.77 -16.33 -4.48
C ASP A 153 -2.90 -15.71 -3.62
N MET A 154 -3.17 -14.42 -3.76
CA MET A 154 -4.26 -13.79 -2.98
C MET A 154 -5.64 -14.19 -3.53
N PRO A 155 -6.67 -14.30 -2.67
CA PRO A 155 -8.05 -14.55 -3.09
C PRO A 155 -8.65 -13.46 -3.98
N VAL A 156 -8.04 -12.27 -4.01
CA VAL A 156 -8.47 -11.11 -4.79
C VAL A 156 -7.34 -10.67 -5.73
N PRO A 157 -7.66 -9.99 -6.84
CA PRO A 157 -6.63 -9.45 -7.74
C PRO A 157 -5.65 -8.53 -7.00
N VAL A 158 -4.36 -8.71 -7.28
CA VAL A 158 -3.29 -7.84 -6.78
C VAL A 158 -2.57 -7.20 -7.96
N ALA A 159 -2.51 -5.88 -7.98
CA ALA A 159 -1.73 -5.10 -8.93
C ALA A 159 -0.47 -4.57 -8.25
N PHE A 160 0.65 -4.62 -8.97
CA PHE A 160 1.92 -4.05 -8.52
C PHE A 160 2.27 -2.84 -9.37
N THR A 161 2.71 -1.78 -8.72
CA THR A 161 3.14 -0.52 -9.34
C THR A 161 4.55 -0.19 -8.87
N SER A 162 5.29 0.60 -9.63
CA SER A 162 6.70 0.90 -9.33
C SER A 162 7.03 2.33 -9.70
N ALA A 163 7.86 2.99 -8.89
CA ALA A 163 8.37 4.33 -9.14
C ALA A 163 9.54 4.36 -10.14
N MET A 164 10.05 3.20 -10.56
CA MET A 164 11.32 3.15 -11.31
C MET A 164 11.29 3.96 -12.61
N PRO A 165 10.21 3.97 -13.42
CA PRO A 165 10.12 4.81 -14.62
C PRO A 165 10.19 6.32 -14.32
N GLU A 166 9.51 6.77 -13.26
CA GLU A 166 9.46 8.16 -12.83
C GLU A 166 10.81 8.60 -12.25
N ILE A 167 11.46 7.73 -11.47
CA ILE A 167 12.83 7.95 -10.97
C ILE A 167 13.81 8.05 -12.13
N ALA A 168 13.71 7.17 -13.12
CA ALA A 168 14.54 7.22 -14.34
C ALA A 168 14.42 8.59 -15.02
N THR A 169 13.20 9.02 -15.30
CA THR A 169 12.91 10.31 -15.92
C THR A 169 13.44 11.47 -15.08
N HIS A 170 13.23 11.44 -13.76
CA HIS A 170 13.71 12.47 -12.85
C HIS A 170 15.24 12.57 -12.86
N LEU A 171 15.95 11.43 -12.76
CA LEU A 171 17.41 11.39 -12.79
C LEU A 171 17.96 11.89 -14.12
N GLN A 172 17.34 11.53 -15.24
CA GLN A 172 17.75 12.02 -16.56
C GLN A 172 17.65 13.55 -16.67
N ASN A 173 16.59 14.15 -16.11
CA ASN A 173 16.35 15.58 -16.21
C ASN A 173 17.12 16.43 -15.19
N THR A 174 17.50 15.86 -14.05
CA THR A 174 18.08 16.63 -12.93
C THR A 174 19.55 16.33 -12.68
N VAL A 175 19.95 15.06 -12.78
CA VAL A 175 21.30 14.61 -12.43
C VAL A 175 22.14 14.33 -13.69
N HIS A 176 21.51 13.86 -14.76
CA HIS A 176 22.18 13.42 -15.99
C HIS A 176 23.29 12.38 -15.71
N PRO A 177 22.97 11.26 -15.03
CA PRO A 177 23.98 10.27 -14.69
C PRO A 177 24.53 9.58 -15.95
N ASP A 178 25.79 9.18 -15.91
CA ASP A 178 26.39 8.31 -16.94
C ASP A 178 26.31 6.82 -16.57
N PHE A 179 25.87 6.51 -15.34
CA PHE A 179 25.91 5.17 -14.77
C PHE A 179 24.93 5.00 -13.61
N ILE A 180 24.32 3.82 -13.49
CA ILE A 180 23.46 3.45 -12.35
C ILE A 180 24.13 2.33 -11.54
N LEU A 181 24.28 2.53 -10.22
CA LEU A 181 24.88 1.54 -9.33
C LEU A 181 23.88 1.02 -8.30
N SER A 182 23.66 -0.29 -8.28
CA SER A 182 22.97 -0.94 -7.18
C SER A 182 23.89 -1.08 -5.96
N PRO A 183 23.44 -0.67 -4.76
CA PRO A 183 24.26 -0.77 -3.54
C PRO A 183 24.52 -2.22 -3.11
N ASP A 184 23.66 -3.16 -3.49
CA ASP A 184 23.81 -4.59 -3.22
C ASP A 184 23.04 -5.44 -4.25
N LYS A 185 23.02 -6.77 -4.05
CA LYS A 185 22.29 -7.69 -4.91
C LYS A 185 20.76 -7.54 -4.84
N GLY A 186 20.22 -7.09 -3.71
CA GLY A 186 18.78 -6.99 -3.49
C GLY A 186 18.12 -5.80 -4.19
N ALA A 187 18.91 -4.84 -4.68
CA ALA A 187 18.42 -3.69 -5.45
C ALA A 187 18.76 -3.78 -6.95
N ILE A 188 19.31 -4.91 -7.42
CA ILE A 188 19.69 -5.10 -8.83
C ILE A 188 18.50 -4.88 -9.76
N GLU A 189 17.34 -5.44 -9.44
CA GLU A 189 16.14 -5.33 -10.30
C GLU A 189 15.75 -3.87 -10.50
N ARG A 190 15.65 -3.10 -9.41
CA ARG A 190 15.36 -1.65 -9.44
C ARG A 190 16.41 -0.86 -10.21
N ALA A 191 17.70 -1.07 -9.91
CA ALA A 191 18.79 -0.37 -10.58
C ALA A 191 18.81 -0.66 -12.09
N SER A 192 18.59 -1.92 -12.47
CA SER A 192 18.54 -2.35 -13.87
C SER A 192 17.34 -1.76 -14.60
N ALA A 193 16.15 -1.71 -13.97
CA ALA A 193 14.96 -1.11 -14.53
C ALA A 193 15.15 0.39 -14.81
N VAL A 194 15.72 1.12 -13.85
CA VAL A 194 16.05 2.55 -14.02
C VAL A 194 17.05 2.73 -15.17
N ALA A 195 18.14 1.98 -15.19
CA ALA A 195 19.18 2.10 -16.20
C ALA A 195 18.68 1.79 -17.61
N GLN A 196 17.87 0.74 -17.76
CA GLN A 196 17.25 0.38 -19.04
C GLN A 196 16.30 1.46 -19.54
N ALA A 197 15.51 2.08 -18.65
CA ALA A 197 14.56 3.12 -19.02
C ALA A 197 15.23 4.38 -19.61
N ILE A 198 16.48 4.68 -19.20
CA ILE A 198 17.25 5.86 -19.68
C ILE A 198 18.44 5.50 -20.56
N GLY A 199 18.59 4.23 -20.97
CA GLY A 199 19.62 3.78 -21.89
C GLY A 199 21.05 3.82 -21.33
N LEU A 200 21.22 3.61 -20.02
CA LEU A 200 22.52 3.65 -19.35
C LEU A 200 23.03 2.26 -18.93
N PRO A 201 24.35 2.09 -18.78
CA PRO A 201 24.93 0.93 -18.13
C PRO A 201 24.60 0.91 -16.62
N PHE A 202 24.60 -0.29 -16.04
CA PHE A 202 24.49 -0.47 -14.59
C PHE A 202 25.41 -1.56 -14.05
N SER A 203 25.69 -1.53 -12.75
CA SER A 203 26.40 -2.56 -11.98
C SER A 203 25.79 -2.69 -10.58
N TYR A 204 26.33 -3.60 -9.78
CA TYR A 204 26.02 -3.74 -8.37
C TYR A 204 27.28 -4.00 -7.55
N LEU A 205 27.20 -3.67 -6.25
CA LEU A 205 28.22 -4.08 -5.29
C LEU A 205 27.84 -5.44 -4.68
N GLU A 206 28.79 -6.36 -4.61
CA GLU A 206 28.66 -7.57 -3.84
C GLU A 206 29.15 -7.31 -2.41
N LYS A 207 28.19 -7.33 -1.47
CA LYS A 207 28.45 -7.12 -0.04
C LYS A 207 28.69 -8.45 0.65
N THR A 208 29.89 -8.62 1.21
CA THR A 208 30.25 -9.76 2.06
C THR A 208 30.47 -9.28 3.48
N ARG A 209 29.69 -9.81 4.42
CA ARG A 209 29.84 -9.52 5.84
C ARG A 209 30.79 -10.54 6.47
N ILE A 210 31.94 -10.08 6.93
CA ILE A 210 32.92 -10.93 7.63
C ILE A 210 32.53 -11.03 9.10
N ASP A 211 32.18 -9.90 9.73
CA ASP A 211 31.72 -9.81 11.11
C ASP A 211 30.72 -8.65 11.31
N ALA A 212 30.34 -8.34 12.55
CA ALA A 212 29.38 -7.28 12.86
C ALA A 212 29.78 -5.89 12.35
N HIS A 213 31.09 -5.62 12.27
CA HIS A 213 31.68 -4.32 11.93
C HIS A 213 32.40 -4.33 10.57
N THR A 214 32.85 -5.48 10.09
CA THR A 214 33.64 -5.60 8.85
C THR A 214 32.77 -6.05 7.69
N ILE A 215 32.61 -5.16 6.71
CA ILE A 215 31.87 -5.39 5.47
C ILE A 215 32.78 -5.06 4.30
N ILE A 216 32.94 -6.01 3.37
CA ILE A 216 33.66 -5.80 2.11
C ILE A 216 32.64 -5.61 0.98
N HIS A 217 32.85 -4.58 0.17
CA HIS A 217 32.10 -4.35 -1.07
C HIS A 217 33.01 -4.61 -2.27
N LYS A 218 32.55 -5.43 -3.21
CA LYS A 218 33.26 -5.69 -4.46
C LYS A 218 32.36 -5.31 -5.64
N ALA A 219 32.81 -4.38 -6.49
CA ALA A 219 32.11 -4.04 -7.72
C ALA A 219 32.09 -5.24 -8.69
N LYS A 220 31.00 -5.40 -9.43
CA LYS A 220 30.77 -6.51 -10.35
C LYS A 220 30.43 -6.05 -11.76
#